data_AF-A0A964RSW3-F1
#
_entry.id   AF-A0A964RSW3-F1
#
_cell.length_a   1.000
_cell.length_b   1.000
_cell.length_c   1.000
_cell.angle_alpha   90.00
_cell.angle_beta   90.00
_cell.angle_gamma   90.00
#
_symmetry.space_group_name_H-M   'P 1'
#
loop_
_entity.id
_entity.type
_entity.pdbx_description
1 polymer ?
#
loop_
_entity_poly.entity_id
_entity_poly.type
_entity_poly.pdbx_seq_one_letter_code
_entity_poly.pdbx_strand_id
1 'polypeptide(L)' 'MIVSYLRISTLTKGVERQEYLLDKLGIKFDKKYIDKCTGKSKERPQL' A
#
# COMPACT_ATOMS: atom_id res chain seq x y z
N MET A 1 -11.19 13.26 -3.25
CA MET A 1 -11.00 11.86 -2.84
C MET A 1 -9.50 11.59 -2.78
N ILE A 2 -8.94 11.49 -1.58
CA ILE A 2 -7.53 11.19 -1.36
C ILE A 2 -7.41 9.67 -1.16
N VAL A 3 -6.55 9.02 -1.93
CA VAL A 3 -6.39 7.55 -1.88
C VAL A 3 -4.98 7.17 -1.51
N SER A 4 -4.85 6.16 -0.66
CA SER A 4 -3.57 5.55 -0.30
C SER A 4 -3.39 4.26 -1.09
N TYR A 5 -2.21 4.09 -1.69
CA TYR A 5 -1.81 2.87 -2.38
C TYR A 5 -0.51 2.33 -1.79
N LEU A 6 -0.52 1.08 -1.38
CA LEU A 6 0.59 0.38 -0.75
C LEU A 6 0.92 -0.87 -1.57
N ARG A 7 2.20 -1.06 -1.89
CA ARG A 7 2.68 -2.27 -2.59
C ARG A 7 3.78 -2.96 -1.80
N ILE A 8 3.66 -4.27 -1.64
CA ILE A 8 4.66 -5.13 -1.02
C ILE A 8 5.02 -6.27 -1.96
N SER A 9 6.33 -6.47 -2.18
CA SER A 9 6.84 -7.53 -3.06
C SER A 9 6.74 -8.94 -2.47
N THR A 10 6.74 -9.06 -1.14
CA THR A 10 6.73 -10.32 -0.38
C THR A 10 5.39 -10.54 0.33
N LEU A 11 4.81 -11.72 0.16
CA LEU A 11 3.53 -12.09 0.79
C LEU A 11 3.61 -12.13 2.33
N THR A 12 4.78 -12.47 2.87
CA THR A 12 5.01 -12.71 4.29
C THR A 12 5.30 -11.46 5.12
N LYS A 13 5.69 -10.33 4.49
CA LYS A 13 5.98 -9.10 5.23
C LYS A 13 4.72 -8.27 5.48
N GLY A 14 4.65 -7.66 6.66
CA GLY A 14 3.58 -6.74 7.06
C GLY A 14 3.69 -5.36 6.40
N VAL A 15 2.56 -4.64 6.38
CA VAL A 15 2.41 -3.24 5.90
C VAL A 15 2.70 -2.19 6.98
N GLU A 16 2.89 -2.63 8.23
CA GLU A 16 2.90 -1.79 9.45
C GLU A 16 3.84 -0.59 9.36
N ARG A 17 5.07 -0.77 8.83
CA ARG A 17 6.02 0.34 8.69
C ARG A 17 5.57 1.38 7.67
N GLN A 18 4.93 0.95 6.59
CA GLN A 18 4.45 1.86 5.55
C GLN A 18 3.21 2.62 6.04
N GLU A 19 2.34 1.97 6.81
CA GLU A 19 1.20 2.59 7.48
C GLU A 19 1.66 3.65 8.49
N TYR A 20 2.63 3.32 9.35
CA TYR A 20 3.19 4.27 10.31
C TYR A 20 3.76 5.54 9.66
N LEU A 21 4.41 5.39 8.49
CA LEU A 21 4.92 6.54 7.73
C LEU A 21 3.80 7.38 7.12
N LEU A 22 2.72 6.74 6.64
CA LEU A 22 1.56 7.45 6.12
C LEU A 22 0.81 8.21 7.22
N ASP A 23 0.67 7.61 8.39
CA ASP A 23 0.04 8.26 9.55
C ASP A 23 0.81 9.52 9.99
N LYS A 24 2.14 9.49 9.91
CA LYS A 24 2.98 10.68 10.19
C LYS A 24 2.74 11.85 9.25
N LEU A 25 2.24 11.62 8.04
CA LEU A 25 1.94 12.69 7.09
C LEU A 25 0.67 13.47 7.49
N GLY A 26 -0.13 12.97 8.44
CA GLY A 26 -1.36 13.62 8.89
C GLY A 26 -2.45 13.70 7.83
N ILE A 27 -2.35 12.90 6.77
CA ILE A 27 -3.29 12.90 5.64
C ILE A 27 -4.45 11.96 5.96
N LYS A 28 -5.69 12.46 5.83
CA LYS A 28 -6.89 11.63 5.87
C LYS A 28 -7.15 11.04 4.48
N PHE A 29 -6.96 9.73 4.35
CA PHE A 29 -7.26 9.00 3.12
C PHE A 29 -8.70 8.49 3.15
N ASP A 30 -9.43 8.67 2.06
CA ASP A 30 -10.81 8.20 1.87
C ASP A 30 -10.87 6.71 1.50
N LYS A 31 -9.85 6.22 0.78
CA LYS A 31 -9.72 4.81 0.39
C LYS A 31 -8.28 4.34 0.49
N LYS A 32 -8.13 3.04 0.71
CA LYS A 32 -6.83 2.37 0.86
C LYS A 32 -6.78 1.12 -0.01
N TYR A 33 -5.71 1.00 -0.79
CA TYR A 33 -5.45 -0.08 -1.73
C TYR A 33 -4.13 -0.74 -1.36
N ILE A 34 -4.09 -2.07 -1.26
CA ILE A 34 -2.90 -2.82 -0.86
C ILE A 34 -2.67 -3.97 -1.84
N ASP A 35 -1.55 -3.93 -2.55
CA ASP A 35 -1.10 -5.02 -3.42
C ASP A 35 0.10 -5.76 -2.81
N LYS A 36 -0.08 -7.05 -2.55
CA LYS A 36 1.02 -7.95 -2.19
C LYS A 36 1.48 -8.74 -3.42
N CYS A 37 2.12 -8.07 -4.37
CA CYS A 37 2.59 -8.67 -5.61
C CYS A 37 4.06 -8.34 -5.93
N THR A 38 4.74 -9.31 -6.52
CA THR A 38 6.12 -9.15 -6.99
C THR A 38 6.19 -8.05 -8.06
N GLY A 39 7.24 -7.23 -8.03
CA GLY A 39 7.43 -6.18 -9.04
C GLY A 39 7.78 -6.70 -10.44
N LYS A 40 8.00 -8.00 -10.59
CA LYS A 40 8.29 -8.65 -11.88
C LYS A 40 7.02 -8.89 -12.70
N SER A 41 5.85 -8.92 -12.06
CA SER A 41 4.56 -8.98 -12.75
C SER A 41 3.95 -7.58 -12.86
N LYS A 42 3.20 -7.34 -13.95
CA LYS A 42 2.37 -6.14 -14.12
C LYS A 42 0.99 -6.30 -13.47
N GLU A 43 0.66 -7.48 -12.97
CA GLU A 43 -0.61 -7.74 -12.31
C GLU A 43 -0.65 -7.04 -10.95
N ARG A 44 -1.48 -5.99 -10.90
CA ARG A 44 -1.71 -5.12 -9.75
C ARG A 44 -3.23 -4.93 -9.63
N PRO A 45 -3.96 -5.88 -9.05
CA PRO A 45 -5.43 -5.90 -9.08
C PRO A 45 -6.07 -4.73 -8.33
N GLN A 46 -5.33 -4.05 -7.46
CA GLN A 46 -5.81 -2.90 -6.69
C GLN A 46 -5.33 -1.55 -7.27
N LEU A 47 -4.55 -1.56 -8.36
CA LEU A 47 -4.12 -0.37 -9.12
C LEU A 47 -5.02 -0.17 -10.34
#